data_AF-A0A5C8V1J9-F1
#
_entry.id   AF-A0A5C8V1J9-F1
#
_cell.length_a   1.000
_cell.length_b   1.000
_cell.length_c   1.000
_cell.angle_alpha   90.00
_cell.angle_beta   90.00
_cell.angle_gamma   90.00
#
_symmetry.space_group_name_H-M   'P 1'
#
loop_
_entity.id
_entity.type
_entity.pdbx_description
1 polymer ?
#
loop_
_entity_poly.entity_id
_entity_poly.type
_entity_poly.pdbx_seq_one_letter_code
_entity_poly.pdbx_strand_id
1 'polypeptide(L)'
;MREYIKNSPVTLFFLLTFIISWGGILIVPYQTGIPATARQFDKLLPISMIPFLLGPSIAGFIMIGLTKGKKGVSELFKKLLKWCLGSSIYLIALFIIPTFSIISLLILYQFSEVYIPDIVTKDDKTTLILSGLIYGIIVGGLLEELGWSGYAIPKLREKYSVLKTGLIIGIFWGAWHFLPIFSGSGDSSGNLVLSTFLPGLFFHYAGLIPVRILIVWLYDRSLSLIPPIILHATLTAFTLSSSIFPR
;
A
#
# COMPACT_ATOMS: atom_id res chain seq x y z
N MET A 1 0.43 -0.70 31.19
CA MET A 1 0.21 -0.05 29.87
C MET A 1 1.43 0.74 29.37
N ARG A 2 1.98 1.71 30.12
CA ARG A 2 3.16 2.50 29.68
C ARG A 2 4.43 1.67 29.44
N GLU A 3 4.71 0.66 30.26
CA GLU A 3 5.88 -0.21 30.06
C GLU A 3 5.74 -1.09 28.81
N TYR A 4 4.56 -1.64 28.56
CA TYR A 4 4.29 -2.46 27.37
C TYR A 4 4.44 -1.67 26.07
N ILE A 5 3.98 -0.40 26.06
CA ILE A 5 4.18 0.53 24.92
C ILE A 5 5.66 0.76 24.63
N LYS A 6 6.50 0.81 25.66
CA LYS A 6 7.95 0.98 25.51
C LYS A 6 8.64 -0.30 25.02
N ASN A 7 8.17 -1.47 25.47
CA ASN A 7 8.81 -2.75 25.20
C ASN A 7 8.44 -3.33 23.82
N SER A 8 7.24 -3.06 23.32
CA SER A 8 6.78 -3.61 22.02
C SER A 8 6.05 -2.58 21.12
N PRO A 9 6.65 -1.41 20.85
CA PRO A 9 5.99 -0.30 20.13
C PRO A 9 5.54 -0.67 18.72
N VAL A 10 6.36 -1.44 17.98
CA VAL A 10 6.04 -1.83 16.59
C VAL A 10 4.91 -2.85 16.55
N THR A 11 4.88 -3.79 17.50
CA THR A 11 3.79 -4.78 17.61
C THR A 11 2.46 -4.09 17.88
N LEU A 12 2.42 -3.12 18.80
CA LEU A 12 1.22 -2.34 19.08
C LEU A 12 0.76 -1.51 17.89
N PHE A 13 1.70 -0.94 17.14
CA PHE A 13 1.37 -0.27 15.89
C PHE A 13 0.67 -1.23 14.91
N PHE A 14 1.25 -2.41 14.63
CA PHE A 14 0.60 -3.39 13.76
C PHE A 14 -0.78 -3.80 14.27
N LEU A 15 -0.92 -4.08 15.57
CA LEU A 15 -2.22 -4.44 16.15
C LEU A 15 -3.26 -3.35 15.97
N LEU A 16 -2.91 -2.09 16.27
CA LEU A 16 -3.81 -0.94 16.08
C LEU A 16 -4.18 -0.75 14.61
N THR A 17 -3.20 -0.83 13.71
CA THR A 17 -3.45 -0.73 12.26
C THR A 17 -4.43 -1.80 11.80
N PHE A 18 -4.21 -3.06 12.18
CA PHE A 18 -5.11 -4.16 11.80
C PHE A 18 -6.49 -3.99 12.42
N ILE A 19 -6.60 -3.65 13.70
CA ILE A 19 -7.90 -3.43 14.37
C ILE A 19 -8.71 -2.32 13.68
N ILE A 20 -8.09 -1.18 13.42
CA ILE A 20 -8.78 -0.03 12.79
C ILE A 20 -9.16 -0.38 11.36
N SER A 21 -8.20 -0.88 10.58
CA SER A 21 -8.41 -1.11 9.16
C SER A 21 -9.39 -2.26 8.91
N TRP A 22 -9.20 -3.38 9.60
CA TRP A 22 -10.07 -4.55 9.45
C TRP A 22 -11.44 -4.32 10.09
N GLY A 23 -11.52 -3.57 11.19
CA GLY A 23 -12.81 -3.15 11.75
C GLY A 23 -13.65 -2.36 10.76
N GLY A 24 -13.02 -1.49 9.95
CA GLY A 24 -13.68 -0.77 8.86
C GLY A 24 -14.17 -1.67 7.72
N ILE A 25 -13.31 -2.56 7.23
CA ILE A 25 -13.65 -3.39 6.06
C ILE A 25 -14.68 -4.48 6.36
N LEU A 26 -14.73 -4.98 7.60
CA LEU A 26 -15.69 -6.01 8.01
C LEU A 26 -17.16 -5.54 7.99
N ILE A 27 -17.41 -4.23 7.86
CA ILE A 27 -18.75 -3.67 7.63
C ILE A 27 -19.36 -4.20 6.32
N VAL A 28 -18.53 -4.46 5.29
CA VAL A 28 -18.99 -4.95 3.97
C VAL A 28 -19.52 -6.38 4.06
N PRO A 29 -18.73 -7.37 4.51
CA PRO A 29 -19.20 -8.69 4.89
C PRO A 29 -20.49 -8.73 5.68
N TYR A 30 -20.61 -7.89 6.72
CA TYR A 30 -21.77 -7.86 7.59
C TYR A 30 -23.07 -7.55 6.83
N GLN A 31 -22.98 -6.75 5.77
CA GLN A 31 -24.14 -6.36 4.95
C GLN A 31 -24.36 -7.24 3.71
N THR A 32 -23.34 -7.95 3.24
CA THR A 32 -23.35 -8.55 1.88
C THR A 32 -22.94 -10.02 1.80
N GLY A 33 -22.42 -10.61 2.87
CA GLY A 33 -21.84 -11.96 2.86
C GLY A 33 -20.34 -11.95 2.53
N ILE A 34 -19.67 -13.10 2.68
CA ILE A 34 -18.23 -13.24 2.39
C ILE A 34 -17.99 -14.46 1.48
N PRO A 35 -17.41 -14.27 0.28
CA PRO A 35 -17.06 -12.99 -0.33
C PRO A 35 -18.30 -12.23 -0.86
N ALA A 36 -18.18 -10.91 -1.05
CA ALA A 36 -19.24 -10.11 -1.65
C ALA A 36 -19.22 -10.28 -3.18
N THR A 37 -20.38 -10.15 -3.84
CA THR A 37 -20.40 -10.04 -5.31
C THR A 37 -19.68 -8.75 -5.74
N ALA A 38 -19.06 -8.73 -6.93
CA ALA A 38 -18.37 -7.54 -7.45
C ALA A 38 -19.23 -6.26 -7.38
N ARG A 39 -20.52 -6.36 -7.72
CA ARG A 39 -21.47 -5.23 -7.67
C ARG A 39 -21.74 -4.71 -6.25
N GLN A 40 -21.83 -5.60 -5.28
CA GLN A 40 -22.02 -5.23 -3.87
C GLN A 40 -20.75 -4.60 -3.30
N PHE A 41 -19.59 -5.18 -3.63
CA PHE A 41 -18.29 -4.69 -3.23
C PHE A 41 -18.06 -3.27 -3.75
N ASP A 42 -18.29 -3.02 -5.04
CA ASP A 42 -18.14 -1.68 -5.67
C ASP A 42 -19.02 -0.62 -5.01
N LYS A 43 -20.25 -0.97 -4.64
CA LYS A 43 -21.21 -0.03 -4.02
C LYS A 43 -20.78 0.38 -2.61
N LEU A 44 -20.24 -0.55 -1.83
CA LEU A 44 -19.84 -0.31 -0.44
C LEU A 44 -18.37 0.10 -0.30
N LEU A 45 -17.58 -0.05 -1.38
CA LEU A 45 -16.16 0.24 -1.46
C LEU A 45 -15.77 1.58 -0.83
N PRO A 46 -16.45 2.72 -1.13
CA PRO A 46 -16.03 4.00 -0.58
C PRO A 46 -16.17 4.09 0.94
N ILE A 47 -17.23 3.48 1.49
CA ILE A 47 -17.55 3.55 2.93
C ILE A 47 -16.58 2.67 3.73
N SER A 48 -16.21 1.51 3.18
CA SER A 48 -15.35 0.54 3.86
C SER A 48 -13.86 0.76 3.65
N MET A 49 -13.47 1.36 2.51
CA MET A 49 -12.07 1.65 2.20
C MET A 49 -11.54 2.83 3.00
N ILE A 50 -12.34 3.85 3.32
CA ILE A 50 -11.83 5.02 4.05
C ILE A 50 -11.24 4.63 5.43
N PRO A 51 -11.96 3.91 6.31
CA PRO A 51 -11.39 3.50 7.60
C PRO A 51 -10.26 2.47 7.42
N PHE A 52 -10.36 1.60 6.42
CA PHE A 52 -9.29 0.67 6.05
C PHE A 52 -7.98 1.41 5.79
N LEU A 53 -8.00 2.36 4.85
CA LEU A 53 -6.84 3.14 4.41
C LEU A 53 -6.31 4.09 5.50
N LEU A 54 -7.17 4.58 6.40
CA LEU A 54 -6.75 5.45 7.50
C LEU A 54 -6.06 4.72 8.66
N GLY A 55 -6.24 3.41 8.79
CA GLY A 55 -5.72 2.64 9.92
C GLY A 55 -4.21 2.78 10.16
N PRO A 56 -3.34 2.69 9.14
CA PRO A 56 -1.91 2.92 9.31
C PRO A 56 -1.60 4.34 9.81
N SER A 57 -2.18 5.39 9.20
CA SER A 57 -2.00 6.78 9.65
C SER A 57 -2.45 7.00 11.09
N ILE A 58 -3.67 6.58 11.44
CA ILE A 58 -4.23 6.76 12.78
C ILE A 58 -3.36 6.04 13.82
N ALA A 59 -3.01 4.77 13.56
CA ALA A 59 -2.11 4.02 14.43
C ALA A 59 -0.74 4.70 14.56
N GLY A 60 -0.20 5.22 13.46
CA GLY A 60 1.06 5.97 13.42
C GLY A 60 1.01 7.21 14.31
N PHE A 61 -0.01 8.06 14.17
CA PHE A 61 -0.17 9.26 14.99
C PHE A 61 -0.36 8.92 16.47
N ILE A 62 -1.20 7.94 16.80
CA ILE A 62 -1.40 7.47 18.18
C ILE A 62 -0.05 7.02 18.76
N MET A 63 0.68 6.17 18.06
CA MET A 63 1.92 5.62 18.56
C MET A 63 3.04 6.66 18.64
N ILE A 64 3.11 7.62 17.71
CA ILE A 64 4.01 8.77 17.80
C ILE A 64 3.66 9.62 19.02
N GLY A 65 2.39 9.93 19.23
CA GLY A 65 1.92 10.70 20.39
C GLY A 65 2.27 10.02 21.71
N LEU A 66 2.05 8.71 21.83
CA LEU A 66 2.32 7.92 23.03
C LEU A 66 3.82 7.73 23.31
N THR A 67 4.66 7.66 22.28
CA THR A 67 6.10 7.37 22.44
C THR A 67 7.00 8.60 22.41
N LYS A 68 6.64 9.64 21.64
CA LYS A 68 7.46 10.84 21.39
C LYS A 68 6.70 12.16 21.62
N GLY A 69 5.41 12.12 21.92
CA GLY A 69 4.59 13.31 22.19
C GLY A 69 4.52 14.30 21.02
N LYS A 70 4.23 15.57 21.34
CA LYS A 70 4.08 16.66 20.34
C LYS A 70 5.35 16.87 19.50
N LYS A 71 6.54 16.68 20.08
CA LYS A 71 7.81 16.77 19.35
C LYS A 71 7.89 15.72 18.24
N GLY A 72 7.50 14.48 18.52
CA GLY A 72 7.48 13.41 17.52
C GLY A 72 6.55 13.71 16.34
N VAL A 73 5.38 14.30 16.60
CA VAL A 73 4.44 14.71 15.54
C VAL A 73 5.04 15.83 14.69
N SER A 74 5.66 16.83 15.31
CA SER A 74 6.35 17.89 14.56
C SER A 74 7.47 17.34 13.67
N GLU A 75 8.26 16.39 14.18
CA GLU A 75 9.31 15.74 13.38
C GLU A 75 8.76 14.91 12.21
N LEU A 76 7.57 14.30 12.35
CA LEU A 76 6.89 13.64 11.23
C LEU A 76 6.57 14.64 10.12
N PHE A 77 5.97 15.79 10.46
CA PHE A 77 5.66 16.83 9.47
C PHE A 77 6.91 17.41 8.81
N LYS A 78 8.01 17.59 9.56
CA LYS A 78 9.29 17.99 8.96
C LYS A 78 9.77 17.00 7.91
N LYS A 79 9.61 15.69 8.13
CA LYS A 79 9.99 14.66 7.15
C LYS A 79 9.08 14.62 5.92
N LEU A 80 7.80 14.97 6.07
CA LEU A 80 6.87 15.12 4.94
C LEU A 80 7.27 16.28 4.02
N LEU A 81 7.81 17.35 4.60
CA LEU A 81 8.20 18.55 3.87
C LEU A 81 9.70 18.57 3.51
N LYS A 82 10.44 17.53 3.89
CA LYS A 82 11.89 17.47 3.67
C LYS A 82 12.18 17.07 2.23
N TRP A 83 12.67 18.02 1.45
CA TRP A 83 13.25 17.75 0.14
C TRP A 83 14.69 17.26 0.27
N CYS A 84 15.09 16.36 -0.62
CA CYS A 84 16.39 15.73 -0.64
C CYS A 84 17.25 16.34 -1.74
N LEU A 85 18.53 16.57 -1.43
CA LEU A 85 19.51 17.03 -2.42
C LEU A 85 20.03 15.80 -3.18
N GLY A 86 19.40 15.49 -4.31
CA GLY A 86 19.77 14.35 -5.16
C GLY A 86 18.63 13.93 -6.10
N SER A 87 18.70 14.33 -7.36
CA SER A 87 17.67 14.05 -8.37
C SER A 87 17.48 12.55 -8.65
N SER A 88 18.54 11.74 -8.50
CA SER A 88 18.49 10.30 -8.78
C SER A 88 17.50 9.54 -7.88
N ILE A 89 17.34 9.92 -6.61
CA ILE A 89 16.39 9.27 -5.68
C ILE A 89 14.95 9.49 -6.18
N TYR A 90 14.64 10.69 -6.65
CA TYR A 90 13.32 11.01 -7.19
C TYR A 90 13.06 10.29 -8.52
N LEU A 91 14.07 10.20 -9.39
CA LEU A 91 13.96 9.44 -10.63
C LEU A 91 13.70 7.95 -10.36
N ILE A 92 14.41 7.35 -9.40
CA ILE A 92 14.17 5.96 -8.99
C ILE A 92 12.76 5.80 -8.45
N ALA A 93 12.33 6.67 -7.51
CA ALA A 93 10.99 6.62 -6.94
C ALA A 93 9.88 6.74 -8.02
N LEU A 94 10.10 7.61 -9.01
CA LEU A 94 9.13 7.87 -10.07
C LEU A 94 9.08 6.75 -11.11
N PHE A 95 10.22 6.21 -11.54
CA PHE A 95 10.30 5.38 -12.74
C PHE A 95 10.53 3.88 -12.50
N ILE A 96 10.97 3.45 -11.31
CA ILE A 96 11.28 2.03 -11.11
C ILE A 96 10.04 1.15 -11.30
N ILE A 97 8.91 1.47 -10.65
CA ILE A 97 7.67 0.69 -10.80
C ILE A 97 7.15 0.73 -12.24
N PRO A 98 6.97 1.92 -12.87
CA PRO A 98 6.56 1.98 -14.28
C PRO A 98 7.41 1.10 -15.20
N THR A 99 8.73 1.16 -15.06
CA THR A 99 9.67 0.45 -15.93
C THR A 99 9.52 -1.05 -15.78
N PHE A 100 9.56 -1.57 -14.54
CA PHE A 100 9.42 -3.00 -14.29
C PHE A 100 8.02 -3.52 -14.67
N SER A 101 6.96 -2.76 -14.42
CA SER A 101 5.60 -3.13 -14.82
C SER A 101 5.43 -3.19 -16.33
N ILE A 102 5.92 -2.20 -17.07
CA ILE A 102 5.87 -2.20 -18.54
C ILE A 102 6.67 -3.36 -19.12
N ILE A 103 7.90 -3.60 -18.63
CA ILE A 103 8.71 -4.74 -19.08
C ILE A 103 7.97 -6.06 -18.82
N SER A 104 7.37 -6.22 -17.64
CA SER A 104 6.62 -7.43 -17.29
C SER A 104 5.43 -7.64 -18.23
N LEU A 105 4.65 -6.58 -18.50
CA LEU A 105 3.51 -6.65 -19.43
C LEU A 105 3.94 -6.96 -20.86
N LEU A 106 5.05 -6.38 -21.34
CA LEU A 106 5.58 -6.66 -22.69
C LEU A 106 6.04 -8.12 -22.85
N ILE A 107 6.62 -8.70 -21.79
CA ILE A 107 6.98 -10.13 -21.75
C ILE A 107 5.70 -10.99 -21.76
N LEU A 108 4.73 -10.67 -20.91
CA LEU A 108 3.46 -11.42 -20.82
C LEU A 108 2.63 -11.32 -22.10
N TYR A 109 2.68 -10.18 -22.78
CA TYR A 109 2.05 -9.96 -24.08
C TYR A 109 2.51 -10.96 -25.15
N GLN A 110 3.75 -11.48 -25.07
CA GLN A 110 4.23 -12.52 -25.98
C GLN A 110 3.47 -13.84 -25.84
N PHE A 111 2.79 -14.05 -24.71
CA PHE A 111 2.03 -15.27 -24.41
C PHE A 111 0.52 -15.05 -24.54
N SER A 112 0.03 -13.83 -24.34
CA SER A 112 -1.39 -13.50 -24.48
C SER A 112 -1.60 -12.00 -24.66
N GLU A 113 -2.43 -11.63 -25.64
CA GLU A 113 -2.79 -10.24 -25.93
C GLU A 113 -3.57 -9.56 -24.78
N VAL A 114 -4.13 -10.34 -23.84
CA VAL A 114 -4.84 -9.80 -22.67
C VAL A 114 -3.95 -8.91 -21.78
N TYR A 115 -2.63 -9.06 -21.89
CA TYR A 115 -1.65 -8.28 -21.12
C TYR A 115 -1.20 -6.99 -21.81
N ILE A 116 -1.87 -6.55 -22.89
CA ILE A 116 -1.60 -5.25 -23.49
C ILE A 116 -1.83 -4.13 -22.45
N PRO A 117 -0.83 -3.25 -22.19
CA PRO A 117 -0.99 -2.20 -21.17
C PRO A 117 -2.11 -1.21 -21.53
N ASP A 118 -2.96 -0.81 -20.58
CA ASP A 118 -4.06 0.13 -20.89
C ASP A 118 -3.56 1.49 -21.42
N ILE A 119 -2.33 1.91 -21.06
CA ILE A 119 -1.71 3.13 -21.61
C ILE A 119 -1.49 3.06 -23.14
N VAL A 120 -1.49 1.85 -23.70
CA VAL A 120 -1.42 1.62 -25.14
C VAL A 120 -2.82 1.68 -25.76
N THR A 121 -3.83 1.12 -25.09
CA THR A 121 -5.18 0.93 -25.65
C THR A 121 -6.17 2.06 -25.35
N LYS A 122 -5.99 2.83 -24.28
CA LYS A 122 -6.88 3.94 -23.92
C LYS A 122 -6.46 5.24 -24.60
N ASP A 123 -7.45 5.97 -25.11
CA ASP A 123 -7.25 7.27 -25.75
C ASP A 123 -6.88 8.36 -24.74
N ASP A 124 -7.56 8.40 -23.58
CA ASP A 124 -7.31 9.40 -22.53
C ASP A 124 -6.24 8.97 -21.52
N LYS A 125 -5.00 8.89 -22.02
CA LYS A 125 -3.81 8.49 -21.24
C LYS A 125 -3.50 9.48 -20.13
N THR A 126 -3.73 10.77 -20.39
CA THR A 126 -3.43 11.85 -19.46
C THR A 126 -4.31 11.75 -18.22
N THR A 127 -5.63 11.62 -18.38
CA THR A 127 -6.54 11.46 -17.25
C THR A 127 -6.24 10.18 -16.48
N LEU A 128 -5.94 9.08 -17.17
CA LEU A 128 -5.58 7.81 -16.53
C LEU A 128 -4.37 7.94 -15.61
N ILE A 129 -3.28 8.54 -16.10
CA ILE A 129 -2.03 8.70 -15.33
C ILE A 129 -2.24 9.70 -14.19
N LEU A 130 -2.85 10.85 -14.47
CA LEU A 130 -3.02 11.90 -13.46
C LEU A 130 -3.96 11.45 -12.34
N SER A 131 -5.10 10.83 -12.67
CA SER A 131 -6.02 10.31 -11.67
C SER A 131 -5.39 9.21 -10.81
N GLY A 132 -4.64 8.29 -11.44
CA GLY A 132 -3.90 7.25 -10.73
C GLY A 132 -2.84 7.81 -9.78
N LEU A 133 -2.09 8.83 -10.21
CA LEU A 133 -1.07 9.48 -9.38
C LEU A 133 -1.69 10.30 -8.24
N ILE A 134 -2.77 11.05 -8.50
CA ILE A 134 -3.46 11.82 -7.46
C ILE A 134 -4.03 10.86 -6.42
N TYR A 135 -4.71 9.81 -6.86
CA TYR A 135 -5.22 8.77 -5.96
C TYR A 135 -4.08 8.11 -5.19
N GLY A 136 -2.99 7.77 -5.87
CA GLY A 136 -1.80 7.17 -5.26
C GLY A 136 -1.12 8.06 -4.22
N ILE A 137 -1.02 9.38 -4.46
CA ILE A 137 -0.44 10.33 -3.50
C ILE A 137 -1.34 10.45 -2.28
N ILE A 138 -2.65 10.60 -2.48
CA ILE A 138 -3.59 10.80 -1.37
C ILE A 138 -3.72 9.51 -0.58
N VAL A 139 -4.11 8.42 -1.23
CA VAL A 139 -4.45 7.16 -0.58
C VAL A 139 -3.20 6.39 -0.17
N GLY A 140 -2.43 5.88 -1.14
CA GLY A 140 -1.24 5.08 -0.86
C GLY A 140 -0.17 5.89 -0.12
N GLY A 141 0.08 7.11 -0.58
CA GLY A 141 1.06 8.01 0.00
C GLY A 141 0.67 8.52 1.38
N LEU A 142 -0.29 9.45 1.46
CA LEU A 142 -0.59 10.14 2.71
C LEU A 142 -1.33 9.26 3.71
N LEU A 143 -2.31 8.45 3.31
CA LEU A 143 -3.08 7.67 4.29
C LEU A 143 -2.29 6.45 4.81
N GLU A 144 -1.41 5.86 4.01
CA GLU A 144 -0.64 4.69 4.48
C GLU A 144 0.78 5.04 4.96
N GLU A 145 1.55 5.83 4.19
CA GLU A 145 2.98 6.05 4.49
C GLU A 145 3.23 6.89 5.74
N LEU A 146 2.26 7.68 6.22
CA LEU A 146 2.39 8.34 7.53
C LEU A 146 2.51 7.32 8.68
N GLY A 147 1.87 6.17 8.55
CA GLY A 147 2.00 5.05 9.50
C GLY A 147 3.23 4.21 9.20
N TRP A 148 3.28 3.61 8.01
CA TRP A 148 4.34 2.67 7.65
C TRP A 148 5.71 3.32 7.65
N SER A 149 5.90 4.36 6.84
CA SER A 149 7.18 5.07 6.72
C SER A 149 7.39 6.11 7.81
N GLY A 150 6.33 6.75 8.30
CA GLY A 150 6.41 7.78 9.33
C GLY A 150 6.69 7.25 10.73
N TYR A 151 6.26 6.02 11.03
CA TYR A 151 6.45 5.38 12.34
C TYR A 151 7.19 4.04 12.29
N ALA A 152 6.64 3.04 11.58
CA ALA A 152 7.12 1.67 11.67
C ALA A 152 8.53 1.47 11.12
N ILE A 153 8.83 2.04 9.94
CA ILE A 153 10.16 1.99 9.32
C ILE A 153 11.23 2.57 10.27
N PRO A 154 11.14 3.84 10.73
CA PRO A 154 12.15 4.40 11.63
C PRO A 154 12.38 3.52 12.85
N LYS A 155 11.31 2.96 13.43
CA LYS A 155 11.41 2.17 14.66
C LYS A 155 12.03 0.79 14.43
N LEU A 156 11.73 0.13 13.31
CA LEU A 156 12.36 -1.14 12.93
C LEU A 156 13.83 -0.95 12.51
N ARG A 157 14.14 0.17 11.85
CA ARG A 157 15.51 0.53 11.44
C ARG A 157 16.46 0.79 12.60
N GLU A 158 15.96 1.06 13.81
CA GLU A 158 16.79 1.11 15.03
C GLU A 158 17.45 -0.24 15.36
N LYS A 159 16.90 -1.36 14.86
CA LYS A 159 17.33 -2.73 15.22
C LYS A 159 17.66 -3.62 14.04
N TYR A 160 17.05 -3.40 12.89
CA TYR A 160 17.13 -4.30 11.73
C TYR A 160 17.60 -3.59 10.49
N SER A 161 18.30 -4.29 9.59
CA SER A 161 18.74 -3.77 8.29
C SER A 161 17.59 -3.31 7.40
N VAL A 162 17.92 -2.61 6.30
CA VAL A 162 16.95 -2.20 5.26
C VAL A 162 16.18 -3.42 4.74
N LEU A 163 16.88 -4.48 4.34
CA LEU A 163 16.26 -5.70 3.84
C LEU A 163 15.32 -6.33 4.86
N LYS A 164 15.79 -6.54 6.10
CA LYS A 164 14.97 -7.18 7.14
C LYS A 164 13.76 -6.33 7.53
N THR A 165 13.91 -5.00 7.58
CA THR A 165 12.79 -4.07 7.81
C THR A 165 11.78 -4.14 6.67
N GLY A 166 12.26 -4.13 5.42
CA GLY A 166 11.42 -4.26 4.22
C GLY A 166 10.66 -5.57 4.17
N LEU A 167 11.30 -6.69 4.52
CA LEU A 167 10.64 -8.00 4.61
C LEU A 167 9.56 -8.01 5.70
N ILE A 168 9.86 -7.53 6.91
CA ILE A 168 8.88 -7.47 8.01
C ILE A 168 7.66 -6.65 7.59
N ILE A 169 7.88 -5.41 7.13
CA ILE A 169 6.77 -4.54 6.73
C ILE A 169 6.05 -5.10 5.51
N GLY A 170 6.77 -5.65 4.52
CA GLY A 170 6.20 -6.30 3.35
C GLY A 170 5.23 -7.41 3.70
N ILE A 171 5.59 -8.30 4.63
CA ILE A 171 4.72 -9.38 5.09
C ILE A 171 3.47 -8.83 5.77
N PHE A 172 3.61 -7.89 6.72
CA PHE A 172 2.46 -7.31 7.42
C PHE A 172 1.59 -6.45 6.52
N TRP A 173 2.18 -5.77 5.53
CA TRP A 173 1.45 -4.97 4.56
C TRP A 173 0.69 -5.86 3.57
N GLY A 174 1.28 -6.97 3.11
CA GLY A 174 0.57 -8.00 2.35
C GLY A 174 -0.58 -8.61 3.14
N ALA A 175 -0.33 -9.02 4.39
CA ALA A 175 -1.37 -9.52 5.28
C ALA A 175 -2.49 -8.50 5.51
N TRP A 176 -2.16 -7.21 5.67
CA TRP A 176 -3.14 -6.14 5.82
C TRP A 176 -4.12 -6.05 4.64
N HIS A 177 -3.65 -6.30 3.42
CA HIS A 177 -4.48 -6.37 2.20
C HIS A 177 -5.34 -7.64 2.08
N PHE A 178 -5.17 -8.64 2.95
CA PHE A 178 -5.88 -9.92 2.82
C PHE A 178 -7.41 -9.74 2.79
N LEU A 179 -7.98 -9.03 3.77
CA LEU A 179 -9.44 -8.90 3.87
C LEU A 179 -10.10 -8.17 2.69
N PRO A 180 -9.61 -7.02 2.19
CA PRO A 180 -10.22 -6.41 1.02
C PRO A 180 -10.10 -7.29 -0.22
N ILE A 181 -8.95 -7.97 -0.42
CA ILE A 181 -8.77 -8.90 -1.55
C ILE A 181 -9.75 -10.06 -1.44
N PHE A 182 -9.85 -10.69 -0.27
CA PHE A 182 -10.76 -11.79 -0.02
C PHE A 182 -12.22 -11.37 -0.22
N SER A 183 -12.62 -10.22 0.34
CA SER A 183 -14.00 -9.73 0.26
C SER A 183 -14.44 -9.39 -1.16
N GLY A 184 -13.53 -8.90 -2.00
CA GLY A 184 -13.79 -8.57 -3.40
C GLY A 184 -13.56 -9.70 -4.41
N SER A 185 -13.21 -10.91 -3.95
CA SER A 185 -12.86 -12.05 -4.82
C SER A 185 -14.03 -12.97 -5.20
N GLY A 186 -15.25 -12.59 -4.83
CA GLY A 186 -16.46 -13.36 -5.17
C GLY A 186 -16.82 -13.22 -6.65
N ASP A 187 -17.23 -14.32 -7.27
CA ASP A 187 -17.80 -14.30 -8.62
C ASP A 187 -19.19 -13.59 -8.66
N SER A 188 -19.87 -13.65 -9.80
CA SER A 188 -21.20 -13.06 -9.97
C SER A 188 -22.26 -13.59 -8.99
N SER A 189 -22.02 -14.75 -8.40
CA SER A 189 -22.86 -15.41 -7.39
C SER A 189 -22.28 -15.31 -5.97
N GLY A 190 -21.13 -14.65 -5.79
CA GLY A 190 -20.45 -14.53 -4.50
C GLY A 190 -19.67 -15.79 -4.10
N ASN A 191 -19.35 -16.69 -5.03
CA ASN A 191 -18.50 -17.85 -4.75
C ASN A 191 -17.03 -17.52 -4.94
N LEU A 192 -16.19 -18.16 -4.12
CA LEU A 192 -14.74 -18.06 -4.24
C LEU A 192 -14.20 -19.13 -5.21
N VAL A 193 -13.56 -18.70 -6.28
CA VAL A 193 -12.88 -19.60 -7.22
C VAL A 193 -11.40 -19.73 -6.82
N LEU A 194 -11.06 -20.81 -6.11
CA LEU A 194 -9.71 -20.99 -5.55
C LEU A 194 -8.58 -21.02 -6.60
N SER A 195 -8.88 -21.53 -7.81
CA SER A 195 -7.90 -21.64 -8.89
C SER A 195 -7.44 -20.29 -9.45
N THR A 196 -8.24 -19.24 -9.31
CA THR A 196 -7.86 -17.87 -9.68
C THR A 196 -7.41 -17.06 -8.47
N PHE A 197 -8.06 -17.28 -7.32
CA PHE A 197 -7.77 -16.56 -6.08
C PHE A 197 -6.35 -16.81 -5.55
N LEU A 198 -5.94 -18.08 -5.43
CA LEU A 198 -4.64 -18.41 -4.81
C LEU A 198 -3.44 -17.89 -5.62
N PRO A 199 -3.39 -18.05 -6.96
CA PRO A 199 -2.34 -17.43 -7.76
C PRO A 199 -2.35 -15.91 -7.66
N GLY A 200 -3.53 -15.27 -7.74
CA GLY A 200 -3.66 -13.82 -7.63
C GLY A 200 -3.13 -13.30 -6.29
N LEU A 201 -3.50 -13.96 -5.19
CA LEU A 201 -3.02 -13.64 -3.85
C LEU A 201 -1.49 -13.81 -3.74
N PHE A 202 -0.95 -14.90 -4.30
CA PHE A 202 0.48 -15.14 -4.32
C PHE A 202 1.24 -14.04 -5.06
N PHE A 203 0.83 -13.70 -6.29
CA PHE A 203 1.48 -12.67 -7.09
C PHE A 203 1.36 -11.28 -6.46
N HIS A 204 0.22 -10.99 -5.82
CA HIS A 204 0.08 -9.76 -5.05
C HIS A 204 1.14 -9.66 -3.95
N TYR A 205 1.33 -10.71 -3.15
CA TYR A 205 2.26 -10.71 -2.02
C TYR A 205 3.72 -10.71 -2.51
N ALA A 206 3.99 -11.47 -3.56
CA ALA A 206 5.29 -11.50 -4.22
C ALA A 206 5.68 -10.13 -4.81
N GLY A 207 4.71 -9.32 -5.24
CA GLY A 207 4.93 -7.95 -5.71
C GLY A 207 5.10 -6.93 -4.58
N LEU A 208 4.28 -7.01 -3.52
CA LEU A 208 4.29 -6.01 -2.45
C LEU A 208 5.58 -6.04 -1.59
N ILE A 209 6.16 -7.22 -1.35
CA ILE A 209 7.34 -7.36 -0.50
C ILE A 209 8.58 -6.63 -1.07
N PRO A 210 8.98 -6.86 -2.35
CA PRO A 210 10.06 -6.10 -2.99
C PRO A 210 9.82 -4.60 -2.97
N VAL A 211 8.58 -4.15 -3.22
CA VAL A 211 8.23 -2.72 -3.18
C VAL A 211 8.46 -2.15 -1.79
N ARG A 212 8.11 -2.87 -0.72
CA ARG A 212 8.40 -2.42 0.64
C ARG A 212 9.88 -2.35 0.95
N ILE A 213 10.69 -3.27 0.43
CA ILE A 213 12.15 -3.18 0.54
C ILE A 213 12.67 -1.90 -0.14
N LEU A 214 12.17 -1.57 -1.33
CA LEU A 214 12.53 -0.34 -2.04
C LEU A 214 12.07 0.93 -1.29
N ILE A 215 10.86 0.94 -0.75
CA ILE A 215 10.35 2.05 0.09
C ILE A 215 11.27 2.27 1.29
N VAL A 216 11.64 1.20 2.00
CA VAL A 216 12.56 1.30 3.15
C VAL A 216 13.91 1.84 2.71
N TRP A 217 14.44 1.36 1.59
CA TRP A 217 15.71 1.84 1.05
C TRP A 217 15.67 3.32 0.68
N LEU A 218 14.61 3.78 -0.01
CA LEU A 218 14.41 5.18 -0.35
C LEU A 218 14.30 6.05 0.90
N TYR A 219 13.54 5.60 1.91
CA TYR A 219 13.43 6.30 3.18
C TYR A 219 14.80 6.39 3.89
N ASP A 220 15.57 5.31 3.93
CA ASP A 220 16.89 5.25 4.59
C ASP A 220 17.91 6.19 3.93
N ARG A 221 17.87 6.29 2.59
CA ARG A 221 18.74 7.19 1.81
C ARG A 221 18.37 8.67 1.92
N SER A 222 17.09 8.97 2.08
CA SER A 222 16.54 10.33 2.00
C SER A 222 16.28 10.96 3.37
N LEU A 223 15.98 10.12 4.37
CA LEU A 223 15.38 10.48 5.65
C LEU A 223 14.15 11.40 5.48
N SER A 224 13.44 11.23 4.36
CA SER A 224 12.26 11.97 3.93
C SER A 224 11.12 11.00 3.63
N LEU A 225 9.89 11.49 3.74
CA LEU A 225 8.71 10.73 3.34
C LEU A 225 8.33 10.96 1.86
N ILE A 226 8.90 11.97 1.20
CA ILE A 226 8.55 12.30 -0.18
C ILE A 226 8.90 11.15 -1.15
N PRO A 227 10.12 10.57 -1.17
CA PRO A 227 10.41 9.48 -2.11
C PRO A 227 9.59 8.20 -1.87
N PRO A 228 9.37 7.73 -0.62
CA PRO A 228 8.40 6.68 -0.31
C PRO A 228 7.00 6.96 -0.86
N ILE A 229 6.48 8.18 -0.67
CA ILE A 229 5.14 8.57 -1.14
C ILE A 229 5.09 8.55 -2.67
N ILE A 230 6.12 9.05 -3.36
CA ILE A 230 6.18 9.02 -4.84
C ILE A 230 6.20 7.58 -5.34
N LEU A 231 7.04 6.72 -4.76
CA LEU A 231 7.13 5.30 -5.16
C LEU A 231 5.80 4.55 -4.92
N HIS A 232 5.14 4.82 -3.80
CA HIS A 232 3.84 4.22 -3.53
C HIS A 232 2.79 4.79 -4.51
N ALA A 233 2.78 6.10 -4.76
CA ALA A 233 1.86 6.70 -5.72
C ALA A 233 2.01 6.12 -7.13
N THR A 234 3.25 5.85 -7.56
CA THR A 234 3.50 5.22 -8.87
C THR A 234 3.04 3.76 -8.88
N LEU A 235 3.23 3.01 -7.78
CA LEU A 235 2.63 1.68 -7.64
C LEU A 235 1.11 1.71 -7.77
N THR A 236 0.43 2.62 -7.07
CA THR A 236 -1.03 2.72 -7.12
C THR A 236 -1.50 3.13 -8.51
N ALA A 237 -0.87 4.13 -9.12
CA ALA A 237 -1.20 4.58 -10.47
C ALA A 237 -1.07 3.45 -11.49
N PHE A 238 0.00 2.66 -11.41
CA PHE A 238 0.20 1.52 -12.31
C PHE A 238 -0.76 0.38 -12.02
N THR A 239 -1.08 0.09 -10.77
CA THR A 239 -2.08 -0.93 -10.41
C THR A 239 -3.47 -0.56 -10.94
N LEU A 240 -3.84 0.72 -10.94
CA LEU A 240 -5.11 1.20 -11.47
C LEU A 240 -5.15 1.33 -13.00
N SER A 241 -3.99 1.53 -13.63
CA SER A 241 -3.87 1.75 -15.08
C SER A 241 -3.38 0.53 -15.86
N SER A 242 -2.98 -0.53 -15.18
CA SER A 242 -2.76 -1.84 -15.79
C SER A 242 -3.82 -2.76 -15.24
N SER A 243 -4.77 -3.14 -16.09
CA SER A 243 -5.79 -4.14 -15.76
C SER A 243 -5.12 -5.52 -15.62
N ILE A 244 -4.26 -5.72 -14.61
CA ILE A 244 -3.47 -6.95 -14.42
C ILE A 244 -4.37 -8.12 -14.01
N PHE A 245 -5.60 -7.85 -13.57
CA PHE A 245 -6.60 -8.89 -13.33
C PHE A 245 -7.81 -8.62 -14.22
N PRO A 246 -8.28 -9.63 -14.99
CA PRO A 246 -9.55 -9.51 -15.68
C PRO A 246 -10.65 -9.26 -14.65
N ARG A 247 -11.51 -8.27 -14.94
CA ARG A 247 -12.78 -8.09 -14.23
C ARG A 247 -13.76 -9.19 -14.60
#